data_AF-A0A0K2SLF6-F1
#
_entry.id   AF-A0A0K2SLF6-F1
#
_cell.length_a   1.000
_cell.length_b   1.000
_cell.length_c   1.000
_cell.angle_alpha   90.00
_cell.angle_beta   90.00
_cell.angle_gamma   90.00
#
_symmetry.space_group_name_H-M   'P 1'
#
loop_
_entity.id
_entity.type
_entity.pdbx_description
1 polymer ?
#
loop_
_entity_poly.entity_id
_entity_poly.type
_entity_poly.pdbx_seq_one_letter_code
_entity_poly.pdbx_strand_id
1 'polypeptide(L)'
;MKFLRAEGKKVVDTDGREVRLRGVAVGGWLNMENFITGYPGCESRLRSALLEELGEERYRTWMTSFVEAFFSEEDIRFLRGLGATVVRVPFNYRLFEDDDRPGVYKDEGFVHLDRIVRTAETHGMYVILDLHAAPGWQNEGWHADNPTGVSLFWQHRDFQARARDLWAHIADHYRDTAAVAGYDLLNEPNAPSVSVLNRLYKELAGAIRRVDRRHILFLEGNDWSRRFDGLDEALDENVVWSSHNYTVVTHKARRYPGPVEGVYGDRAWLRRDLEETNRWMLERDLPNWVGEFGALYDGDVLEPTPSDQARLAALKDQIELFDEFGFHWTLWTYKDVGPQGLVVPGADSEYLRRLRPMLRLKQELGLDKWTTRDLGWPGAAIRHLVDQIGSRLWDFSLDLAGLKEYLVERVVYGDLANAVVPLYAMLFADMSPEEIAVMQREAFELKNGRRREGLIEVLSASWKS
;
A
#
# COMPACT_ATOMS: atom_id res chain seq x y z
N MET A 1 3.46 22.03 14.54
CA MET A 1 3.55 21.87 13.07
C MET A 1 2.75 22.97 12.38
N LYS A 2 2.77 23.09 11.04
CA LYS A 2 1.98 24.09 10.28
C LYS A 2 1.12 23.40 9.23
N PHE A 3 -0.06 23.94 8.97
CA PHE A 3 -0.93 23.42 7.91
C PHE A 3 -0.25 23.58 6.55
N LEU A 4 -0.53 22.61 5.67
CA LEU A 4 0.01 22.57 4.32
C LEU A 4 -1.08 22.90 3.30
N ARG A 5 -0.66 23.48 2.18
CA ARG A 5 -1.52 23.65 1.01
C ARG A 5 -0.76 23.43 -0.29
N ALA A 6 -1.48 23.00 -1.32
CA ALA A 6 -1.03 23.04 -2.70
C ALA A 6 -0.90 24.49 -3.19
N GLU A 7 0.20 24.79 -3.88
CA GLU A 7 0.44 26.07 -4.56
C GLU A 7 1.19 25.81 -5.88
N GLY A 8 0.46 25.81 -7.00
CA GLY A 8 0.97 25.29 -8.29
C GLY A 8 1.44 23.85 -8.13
N LYS A 9 2.61 23.51 -8.68
CA LYS A 9 3.26 22.19 -8.54
C LYS A 9 3.76 21.84 -7.13
N LYS A 10 3.69 22.75 -6.17
CA LYS A 10 4.36 22.63 -4.87
C LYS A 10 3.37 22.41 -3.73
N VAL A 11 3.89 21.91 -2.62
CA VAL A 11 3.25 22.01 -1.30
C VAL A 11 4.00 23.04 -0.47
N VAL A 12 3.26 23.94 0.18
CA VAL A 12 3.82 25.00 1.04
C VAL A 12 3.16 25.00 2.43
N ASP A 13 3.89 25.44 3.44
CA ASP A 13 3.33 25.73 4.76
C ASP A 13 2.58 27.08 4.78
N THR A 14 1.96 27.40 5.92
CA THR A 14 1.25 28.68 6.10
C THR A 14 2.12 29.94 6.02
N ASP A 15 3.46 29.82 6.04
CA ASP A 15 4.38 30.94 5.79
C ASP A 15 4.78 31.05 4.32
N GLY A 16 4.29 30.17 3.45
CA GLY A 16 4.68 30.08 2.05
C GLY A 16 6.03 29.38 1.83
N ARG A 17 6.56 28.64 2.83
CA ARG A 17 7.79 27.86 2.66
C ARG A 17 7.45 26.53 2.02
N GLU A 18 8.19 26.19 0.97
CA GLU A 18 8.05 24.91 0.28
C GLU A 18 8.38 23.73 1.22
N VAL A 19 7.50 22.73 1.22
CA VAL A 19 7.62 21.49 2.00
C VAL A 19 7.64 20.33 1.04
N ARG A 20 8.78 19.62 0.96
CA ARG A 20 8.89 18.37 0.21
C ARG A 20 8.34 17.23 1.07
N LEU A 21 7.17 16.70 0.72
CA LEU A 21 6.64 15.46 1.28
C LEU A 21 7.38 14.25 0.67
N ARG A 22 8.40 13.74 1.37
CA ARG A 22 9.17 12.56 0.97
C ARG A 22 9.34 11.61 2.15
N GLY A 23 9.02 10.34 1.96
CA GLY A 23 9.03 9.38 3.04
C GLY A 23 8.69 7.96 2.64
N VAL A 24 8.00 7.26 3.53
CA VAL A 24 7.59 5.85 3.36
C VAL A 24 6.11 5.69 3.66
N ALA A 25 5.49 4.70 3.04
CA ALA A 25 4.20 4.18 3.47
C ALA A 25 4.40 3.10 4.55
N VAL A 26 3.54 3.09 5.54
CA VAL A 26 3.51 2.10 6.62
C VAL A 26 2.49 1.00 6.26
N GLY A 27 2.67 0.39 5.08
CA GLY A 27 1.84 -0.70 4.59
C GLY A 27 1.93 -1.93 5.48
N GLY A 28 0.86 -2.74 5.50
CA GLY A 28 0.79 -3.96 6.31
C GLY A 28 0.52 -3.75 7.81
N TRP A 29 0.34 -2.50 8.25
CA TRP A 29 0.11 -2.15 9.66
C TRP A 29 -1.39 -2.05 10.00
N LEU A 30 -2.00 -0.89 9.76
CA LEU A 30 -3.42 -0.62 10.02
C LEU A 30 -4.34 -1.06 8.86
N ASN A 31 -3.74 -1.45 7.74
CA ASN A 31 -4.31 -2.29 6.70
C ASN A 31 -3.28 -3.40 6.42
N MET A 32 -3.62 -4.66 6.73
CA MET A 32 -2.65 -5.75 6.65
C MET A 32 -2.57 -6.31 5.24
N GLU A 33 -1.37 -6.64 4.77
CA GLU A 33 -1.17 -7.18 3.42
C GLU A 33 -0.32 -8.45 3.38
N ASN A 34 -0.70 -9.31 2.45
CA ASN A 34 -0.30 -10.71 2.39
C ASN A 34 1.21 -10.90 2.26
N PHE A 35 1.87 -10.15 1.39
CA PHE A 35 3.31 -10.26 1.19
C PHE A 35 4.10 -9.52 2.26
N ILE A 36 3.51 -8.52 2.92
CA ILE A 36 4.18 -7.72 3.96
C ILE A 36 4.37 -8.54 5.23
N THR A 37 3.34 -9.28 5.64
CA THR A 37 3.36 -10.09 6.87
C THR A 37 3.38 -11.60 6.62
N GLY A 38 3.42 -12.02 5.35
CA GLY A 38 3.70 -13.39 4.92
C GLY A 38 2.51 -14.35 4.86
N TYR A 39 1.29 -13.88 5.14
CA TYR A 39 0.06 -14.68 4.96
C TYR A 39 -0.37 -14.72 3.48
N PRO A 40 -1.23 -15.65 3.04
CA PRO A 40 -1.86 -15.63 1.70
C PRO A 40 -3.25 -14.95 1.72
N GLY A 41 -3.82 -14.57 0.59
CA GLY A 41 -5.21 -14.04 0.55
C GLY A 41 -5.32 -12.61 1.09
N CYS A 42 -6.38 -12.30 1.85
CA CYS A 42 -6.69 -10.95 2.35
C CYS A 42 -6.87 -10.87 3.89
N GLU A 43 -6.86 -9.64 4.43
CA GLU A 43 -6.83 -9.36 5.87
C GLU A 43 -8.04 -9.92 6.63
N SER A 44 -9.26 -9.78 6.11
CA SER A 44 -10.49 -10.29 6.73
C SER A 44 -10.46 -11.82 6.90
N ARG A 45 -9.87 -12.54 5.94
CA ARG A 45 -9.66 -13.98 6.03
C ARG A 45 -8.57 -14.32 7.03
N LEU A 46 -7.47 -13.56 7.05
CA LEU A 46 -6.44 -13.70 8.09
C LEU A 46 -7.02 -13.56 9.49
N ARG A 47 -7.75 -12.46 9.73
CA ARG A 47 -8.33 -12.16 11.04
C ARG A 47 -9.31 -13.24 11.49
N SER A 48 -10.15 -13.72 10.59
CA SER A 48 -11.11 -14.80 10.87
C SER A 48 -10.39 -16.11 11.23
N ALA A 49 -9.38 -16.50 10.46
CA ALA A 49 -8.62 -17.72 10.70
C ALA A 49 -7.81 -17.66 12.00
N LEU A 50 -7.18 -16.52 12.31
CA LEU A 50 -6.48 -16.32 13.58
C LEU A 50 -7.45 -16.39 14.76
N LEU A 51 -8.63 -15.78 14.65
CA LEU A 51 -9.63 -15.84 15.71
C LEU A 51 -10.13 -17.27 15.95
N GLU A 52 -10.42 -18.01 14.89
CA GLU A 52 -10.88 -19.39 14.96
C GLU A 52 -9.84 -20.32 15.59
N GLU A 53 -8.58 -20.21 15.16
CA GLU A 53 -7.50 -21.10 15.64
C GLU A 53 -7.00 -20.71 17.04
N LEU A 54 -6.83 -19.42 17.31
CA LEU A 54 -6.20 -18.95 18.54
C LEU A 54 -7.21 -18.75 19.68
N GLY A 55 -8.48 -18.49 19.35
CA GLY A 55 -9.49 -18.04 20.31
C GLY A 55 -9.27 -16.58 20.74
N GLU A 56 -10.27 -16.02 21.42
CA GLU A 56 -10.39 -14.57 21.69
C GLU A 56 -9.15 -13.95 22.35
N GLU A 57 -8.65 -14.56 23.43
CA GLU A 57 -7.56 -13.99 24.23
C GLU A 57 -6.23 -13.92 23.45
N ARG A 58 -5.87 -15.02 22.78
CA ARG A 58 -4.63 -15.11 22.00
C ARG A 58 -4.75 -14.29 20.72
N TYR A 59 -5.91 -14.27 20.08
CA TYR A 59 -6.20 -13.41 18.93
C TYR A 59 -6.00 -11.94 19.28
N ARG A 60 -6.63 -11.46 20.35
CA ARG A 60 -6.48 -10.08 20.82
C ARG A 60 -5.03 -9.75 21.12
N THR A 61 -4.32 -10.66 21.78
CA THR A 61 -2.88 -10.50 22.07
C THR A 61 -2.06 -10.43 20.79
N TRP A 62 -2.34 -11.27 19.79
CA TRP A 62 -1.68 -11.25 18.49
C TRP A 62 -1.87 -9.91 17.79
N MET A 63 -3.12 -9.43 17.68
CA MET A 63 -3.43 -8.16 17.02
C MET A 63 -2.79 -6.97 17.73
N THR A 64 -2.95 -6.86 19.06
CA THR A 64 -2.41 -5.72 19.82
C THR A 64 -0.89 -5.72 19.80
N SER A 65 -0.24 -6.84 20.09
CA SER A 65 1.23 -6.88 20.12
C SER A 65 1.87 -6.68 18.75
N PHE A 66 1.22 -7.14 17.66
CA PHE A 66 1.63 -6.82 16.30
C PHE A 66 1.57 -5.31 16.03
N VAL A 67 0.41 -4.68 16.23
CA VAL A 67 0.21 -3.24 15.94
C VAL A 67 1.12 -2.35 16.81
N GLU A 68 1.41 -2.75 18.04
CA GLU A 68 2.33 -2.03 18.92
C GLU A 68 3.80 -2.16 18.50
N ALA A 69 4.24 -3.36 18.10
CA ALA A 69 5.63 -3.61 17.69
C ALA A 69 5.94 -3.14 16.27
N PHE A 70 4.97 -3.17 15.36
CA PHE A 70 5.19 -2.90 13.93
C PHE A 70 5.58 -1.46 13.63
N PHE A 71 4.96 -0.48 14.30
CA PHE A 71 5.26 0.93 14.08
C PHE A 71 5.08 1.75 15.37
N SER A 72 6.20 2.25 15.87
CA SER A 72 6.34 2.92 17.15
C SER A 72 7.03 4.28 17.01
N GLU A 73 7.25 4.96 18.13
CA GLU A 73 8.02 6.21 18.14
C GLU A 73 9.48 6.03 17.70
N GLU A 74 10.10 4.88 17.97
CA GLU A 74 11.47 4.62 17.53
C GLU A 74 11.58 4.61 16.01
N ASP A 75 10.56 4.07 15.33
CA ASP A 75 10.48 4.05 13.86
C ASP A 75 10.35 5.47 13.29
N ILE A 76 9.52 6.34 13.88
CA ILE A 76 9.43 7.76 13.50
C ILE A 76 10.77 8.47 13.70
N ARG A 77 11.40 8.32 14.87
CA ARG A 77 12.70 8.95 15.15
C ARG A 77 13.76 8.50 14.15
N PHE A 78 13.75 7.22 13.81
CA PHE A 78 14.66 6.65 12.83
C PHE A 78 14.44 7.25 11.43
N LEU A 79 13.20 7.23 10.92
CA LEU A 79 12.86 7.82 9.62
C LEU A 79 13.19 9.33 9.58
N ARG A 80 12.88 10.05 10.66
CA ARG A 80 13.23 11.47 10.78
C ARG A 80 14.74 11.69 10.75
N GLY A 81 15.51 10.85 11.45
CA GLY A 81 16.97 10.90 11.46
C GLY A 81 17.61 10.62 10.08
N LEU A 82 16.92 9.88 9.21
CA LEU A 82 17.32 9.68 7.82
C LEU A 82 16.95 10.88 6.92
N GLY A 83 16.06 11.76 7.37
CA GLY A 83 15.65 12.98 6.68
C GLY A 83 14.19 12.96 6.20
N ALA A 84 13.44 11.88 6.40
CA ALA A 84 12.05 11.80 5.95
C ALA A 84 11.21 12.94 6.56
N THR A 85 10.24 13.42 5.79
CA THR A 85 9.35 14.53 6.18
C THR A 85 7.91 14.09 6.37
N VAL A 86 7.53 12.93 5.83
CA VAL A 86 6.16 12.41 5.88
C VAL A 86 6.16 10.89 6.08
N VAL A 87 5.09 10.38 6.68
CA VAL A 87 4.69 8.97 6.58
C VAL A 87 3.27 8.87 6.04
N ARG A 88 3.03 7.99 5.06
CA ARG A 88 1.69 7.62 4.62
C ARG A 88 1.21 6.45 5.47
N VAL A 89 0.00 6.54 6.04
CA VAL A 89 -0.58 5.53 6.91
C VAL A 89 -1.86 4.98 6.26
N PRO A 90 -1.72 3.89 5.49
CA PRO A 90 -2.85 3.08 5.03
C PRO A 90 -3.65 2.53 6.20
N PHE A 91 -4.97 2.66 6.15
CA PHE A 91 -5.86 2.09 7.15
C PHE A 91 -7.10 1.43 6.52
N ASN A 92 -7.60 0.40 7.20
CA ASN A 92 -8.84 -0.28 6.83
C ASN A 92 -10.03 0.38 7.53
N TYR A 93 -11.13 0.66 6.82
CA TYR A 93 -12.34 1.27 7.40
C TYR A 93 -12.88 0.48 8.60
N ARG A 94 -12.63 -0.83 8.65
CA ARG A 94 -13.07 -1.72 9.75
C ARG A 94 -12.44 -1.39 11.10
N LEU A 95 -11.41 -0.54 11.14
CA LEU A 95 -10.93 0.04 12.39
C LEU A 95 -11.98 0.95 13.03
N PHE A 96 -12.81 1.62 12.23
CA PHE A 96 -13.77 2.61 12.68
C PHE A 96 -15.20 2.12 12.69
N GLU A 97 -15.56 1.16 11.83
CA GLU A 97 -16.95 0.78 11.64
C GLU A 97 -17.06 -0.74 11.43
N ASP A 98 -18.07 -1.37 12.03
CA ASP A 98 -18.38 -2.77 11.76
C ASP A 98 -19.44 -2.89 10.65
N ASP A 99 -19.32 -3.90 9.80
CA ASP A 99 -20.26 -4.09 8.67
C ASP A 99 -21.70 -4.39 9.10
N ASP A 100 -21.89 -4.97 10.29
CA ASP A 100 -23.20 -5.24 10.87
C ASP A 100 -23.82 -4.04 11.61
N ARG A 101 -23.04 -2.96 11.82
CA ARG A 101 -23.45 -1.73 12.49
C ARG A 101 -23.00 -0.49 11.71
N PRO A 102 -23.45 -0.32 10.44
CA PRO A 102 -23.07 0.82 9.63
C PRO A 102 -23.52 2.14 10.27
N GLY A 103 -22.66 3.15 10.24
CA GLY A 103 -22.85 4.47 10.84
C GLY A 103 -22.54 4.54 12.34
N VAL A 104 -22.14 3.44 12.97
CA VAL A 104 -21.72 3.42 14.38
C VAL A 104 -20.19 3.37 14.43
N TYR A 105 -19.58 4.53 14.74
CA TYR A 105 -18.12 4.65 14.77
C TYR A 105 -17.51 4.24 16.11
N LYS A 106 -16.33 3.63 16.02
CA LYS A 106 -15.51 3.13 17.13
C LYS A 106 -14.37 4.10 17.42
N ASP A 107 -14.32 4.63 18.64
CA ASP A 107 -13.21 5.48 19.09
C ASP A 107 -11.87 4.72 19.09
N GLU A 108 -11.92 3.39 19.22
CA GLU A 108 -10.75 2.51 19.14
C GLU A 108 -9.99 2.64 17.81
N GLY A 109 -10.67 3.02 16.72
CA GLY A 109 -10.05 3.27 15.42
C GLY A 109 -9.02 4.40 15.45
N PHE A 110 -9.18 5.37 16.36
CA PHE A 110 -8.25 6.48 16.53
C PHE A 110 -7.04 6.17 17.42
N VAL A 111 -7.07 5.11 18.23
CA VAL A 111 -6.03 4.85 19.25
C VAL A 111 -4.62 4.86 18.67
N HIS A 112 -4.41 4.11 17.58
CA HIS A 112 -3.08 3.99 16.96
C HIS A 112 -2.75 5.15 16.03
N LEU A 113 -3.76 5.74 15.36
CA LEU A 113 -3.57 6.93 14.55
C LEU A 113 -3.20 8.15 15.41
N ASP A 114 -3.91 8.39 16.51
CA ASP A 114 -3.60 9.48 17.44
C ASP A 114 -2.25 9.32 18.08
N ARG A 115 -1.85 8.07 18.40
CA ARG A 115 -0.49 7.79 18.87
C ARG A 115 0.52 8.26 17.83
N ILE A 116 0.37 7.83 16.58
CA ILE A 116 1.38 8.08 15.55
C ILE A 116 1.40 9.53 15.07
N VAL A 117 0.23 10.19 14.97
CA VAL A 117 0.10 11.61 14.61
C VAL A 117 0.75 12.49 15.67
N ARG A 118 0.50 12.24 16.96
CA ARG A 118 1.14 13.01 18.05
C ARG A 118 2.64 12.81 18.09
N THR A 119 3.11 11.58 17.86
CA THR A 119 4.53 11.28 17.80
C THR A 119 5.18 11.95 16.59
N ALA A 120 4.57 11.87 15.41
CA ALA A 120 5.05 12.54 14.21
C ALA A 120 5.13 14.06 14.41
N GLU A 121 4.11 14.67 15.04
CA GLU A 121 4.12 16.08 15.40
C GLU A 121 5.33 16.45 16.28
N THR A 122 5.59 15.66 17.31
CA THR A 122 6.70 15.87 18.27
C THR A 122 8.07 15.81 17.58
N HIS A 123 8.20 14.99 16.54
CA HIS A 123 9.45 14.81 15.78
C HIS A 123 9.52 15.64 14.48
N GLY A 124 8.50 16.47 14.22
CA GLY A 124 8.46 17.33 13.03
C GLY A 124 8.29 16.57 11.72
N MET A 125 7.50 15.49 11.73
CA MET A 125 7.07 14.75 10.56
C MET A 125 5.57 14.93 10.32
N TYR A 126 5.18 14.98 9.05
CA TYR A 126 3.78 14.95 8.65
C TYR A 126 3.26 13.51 8.54
N VAL A 127 1.93 13.37 8.58
CA VAL A 127 1.22 12.11 8.35
C VAL A 127 0.19 12.32 7.24
N ILE A 128 0.16 11.43 6.25
CA ILE A 128 -0.95 11.32 5.28
C ILE A 128 -1.81 10.14 5.72
N LEU A 129 -3.10 10.39 5.94
CA LEU A 129 -4.06 9.34 6.29
C LEU A 129 -4.70 8.81 5.02
N ASP A 130 -4.65 7.50 4.82
CA ASP A 130 -5.07 6.85 3.57
C ASP A 130 -6.15 5.80 3.81
N LEU A 131 -7.35 6.05 3.25
CA LEU A 131 -8.43 5.06 3.26
C LEU A 131 -8.11 3.97 2.23
N HIS A 132 -7.41 2.95 2.73
CA HIS A 132 -6.79 1.93 1.89
C HIS A 132 -7.72 0.76 1.56
N ALA A 133 -8.67 0.48 2.46
CA ALA A 133 -9.78 -0.43 2.22
C ALA A 133 -11.09 0.27 2.58
N ALA A 134 -12.00 0.37 1.61
CA ALA A 134 -13.32 0.99 1.77
C ALA A 134 -14.44 -0.06 1.93
N PRO A 135 -15.60 0.30 2.52
CA PRO A 135 -16.78 -0.56 2.54
C PRO A 135 -17.11 -1.10 1.15
N GLY A 136 -17.38 -2.39 1.03
CA GLY A 136 -17.71 -3.00 -0.27
C GLY A 136 -16.56 -3.08 -1.29
N TRP A 137 -15.32 -2.76 -0.90
CA TRP A 137 -14.09 -2.91 -1.68
C TRP A 137 -14.05 -2.07 -2.97
N GLN A 138 -13.15 -1.09 -3.03
CA GLN A 138 -13.02 -0.17 -4.17
C GLN A 138 -12.28 -0.74 -5.39
N ASN A 139 -11.66 -1.91 -5.23
CA ASN A 139 -11.05 -2.68 -6.30
C ASN A 139 -11.09 -4.18 -5.96
N GLU A 140 -10.58 -5.01 -6.86
CA GLU A 140 -10.61 -6.47 -6.80
C GLU A 140 -9.46 -7.07 -5.97
N GLY A 141 -8.51 -6.25 -5.51
CA GLY A 141 -7.25 -6.68 -4.94
C GLY A 141 -7.32 -7.07 -3.46
N TRP A 142 -6.30 -7.83 -3.03
CA TRP A 142 -6.12 -8.22 -1.63
C TRP A 142 -5.85 -7.01 -0.72
N HIS A 143 -5.22 -5.97 -1.25
CA HIS A 143 -4.84 -4.77 -0.51
C HIS A 143 -6.06 -3.90 -0.16
N ALA A 144 -7.16 -4.00 -0.90
CA ALA A 144 -8.46 -3.45 -0.52
C ALA A 144 -9.24 -4.36 0.46
N ASP A 145 -8.62 -5.42 1.00
CA ASP A 145 -9.25 -6.45 1.84
C ASP A 145 -10.43 -7.16 1.14
N ASN A 146 -10.29 -7.45 -0.16
CA ASN A 146 -11.33 -8.09 -0.98
C ASN A 146 -11.15 -9.61 -1.09
N PRO A 147 -11.94 -10.44 -0.38
CA PRO A 147 -11.85 -11.90 -0.48
C PRO A 147 -12.54 -12.47 -1.73
N THR A 148 -13.28 -11.66 -2.49
CA THR A 148 -14.18 -12.14 -3.56
C THR A 148 -13.68 -11.83 -4.98
N GLY A 149 -12.73 -10.90 -5.10
CA GLY A 149 -12.30 -10.36 -6.40
C GLY A 149 -13.40 -9.58 -7.13
N VAL A 150 -14.44 -9.12 -6.43
CA VAL A 150 -15.54 -8.31 -6.99
C VAL A 150 -15.64 -7.02 -6.20
N SER A 151 -15.56 -5.87 -6.89
CA SER A 151 -15.77 -4.56 -6.27
C SER A 151 -17.26 -4.24 -6.18
N LEU A 152 -17.81 -4.22 -4.97
CA LEU A 152 -19.21 -3.84 -4.69
C LEU A 152 -19.36 -2.34 -4.42
N PHE A 153 -18.27 -1.66 -4.05
CA PHE A 153 -18.25 -0.22 -3.75
C PHE A 153 -18.83 0.62 -4.91
N TRP A 154 -18.52 0.27 -6.15
CA TRP A 154 -19.02 1.00 -7.33
C TRP A 154 -20.47 0.67 -7.69
N GLN A 155 -21.00 -0.45 -7.20
CA GLN A 155 -22.34 -0.94 -7.51
C GLN A 155 -23.39 -0.43 -6.52
N HIS A 156 -23.01 -0.19 -5.26
CA HIS A 156 -23.93 0.21 -4.21
C HIS A 156 -23.60 1.59 -3.64
N ARG A 157 -24.57 2.51 -3.71
CA ARG A 157 -24.42 3.87 -3.18
C ARG A 157 -24.26 3.92 -1.66
N ASP A 158 -24.75 2.91 -0.94
CA ASP A 158 -24.63 2.82 0.51
C ASP A 158 -23.16 2.66 0.95
N PHE A 159 -22.36 1.90 0.21
CA PHE A 159 -20.92 1.79 0.49
C PHE A 159 -20.17 3.10 0.25
N GLN A 160 -20.51 3.83 -0.82
CA GLN A 160 -19.95 5.17 -1.09
C GLN A 160 -20.37 6.18 -0.01
N ALA A 161 -21.62 6.11 0.46
CA ALA A 161 -22.11 6.96 1.55
C ALA A 161 -21.39 6.66 2.87
N ARG A 162 -21.16 5.38 3.20
CA ARG A 162 -20.39 4.98 4.39
C ARG A 162 -18.96 5.52 4.36
N ALA A 163 -18.26 5.40 3.22
CA ALA A 163 -16.93 5.98 3.07
C ALA A 163 -16.94 7.52 3.21
N ARG A 164 -17.94 8.20 2.63
CA ARG A 164 -18.12 9.66 2.77
C ARG A 164 -18.33 10.08 4.22
N ASP A 165 -19.23 9.41 4.92
CA ASP A 165 -19.60 9.78 6.28
C ASP A 165 -18.46 9.46 7.26
N LEU A 166 -17.73 8.35 7.02
CA LEU A 166 -16.50 8.03 7.74
C LEU A 166 -15.43 9.11 7.53
N TRP A 167 -15.22 9.57 6.29
CA TRP A 167 -14.26 10.66 6.04
C TRP A 167 -14.64 11.95 6.75
N ALA A 168 -15.93 12.31 6.78
CA ALA A 168 -16.37 13.47 7.57
C ALA A 168 -16.08 13.29 9.07
N HIS A 169 -16.25 12.09 9.60
CA HIS A 169 -15.96 11.77 11.00
C HIS A 169 -14.45 11.88 11.31
N ILE A 170 -13.59 11.28 10.48
CA ILE A 170 -12.12 11.36 10.62
C ILE A 170 -11.62 12.79 10.45
N ALA A 171 -12.14 13.52 9.45
CA ALA A 171 -11.77 14.90 9.20
C ALA A 171 -12.15 15.83 10.36
N ASP A 172 -13.32 15.66 10.98
CA ASP A 172 -13.71 16.45 12.15
C ASP A 172 -12.77 16.23 13.34
N HIS A 173 -12.35 14.96 13.56
CA HIS A 173 -11.38 14.61 14.61
C HIS A 173 -10.01 15.26 14.39
N TYR A 174 -9.50 15.28 13.16
CA TYR A 174 -8.18 15.81 12.84
C TYR A 174 -8.16 17.26 12.35
N ARG A 175 -9.31 17.94 12.22
CA ARG A 175 -9.40 19.26 11.54
C ARG A 175 -8.41 20.30 12.07
N ASP A 176 -8.07 20.24 13.35
CA ASP A 176 -7.18 21.18 14.07
C ASP A 176 -5.72 20.68 14.20
N THR A 177 -5.38 19.52 13.62
CA THR A 177 -4.10 18.83 13.80
C THR A 177 -3.17 19.00 12.60
N ALA A 178 -2.38 20.07 12.60
CA ALA A 178 -1.48 20.43 11.50
C ALA A 178 -0.38 19.40 11.15
N ALA A 179 -0.14 18.39 12.00
CA ALA A 179 0.76 17.30 11.68
C ALA A 179 0.16 16.32 10.66
N VAL A 180 -1.16 16.29 10.50
CA VAL A 180 -1.79 15.65 9.35
C VAL A 180 -1.54 16.54 8.13
N ALA A 181 -0.83 16.02 7.11
CA ALA A 181 -0.65 16.75 5.84
C ALA A 181 -1.98 16.84 5.07
N GLY A 182 -2.75 15.75 5.12
CA GLY A 182 -3.99 15.62 4.38
C GLY A 182 -4.56 14.22 4.40
N TYR A 183 -5.62 14.07 3.60
CA TYR A 183 -6.43 12.87 3.50
C TYR A 183 -6.34 12.29 2.09
N ASP A 184 -5.79 11.09 1.95
CA ASP A 184 -5.76 10.29 0.74
C ASP A 184 -7.06 9.49 0.63
N LEU A 185 -7.97 10.01 -0.20
CA LEU A 185 -9.40 9.76 -0.02
C LEU A 185 -9.82 8.34 -0.35
N LEU A 186 -9.12 7.68 -1.27
CA LEU A 186 -9.43 6.32 -1.68
C LEU A 186 -8.24 5.72 -2.43
N ASN A 187 -7.61 4.71 -1.85
CA ASN A 187 -6.50 4.00 -2.49
C ASN A 187 -6.94 3.20 -3.72
N GLU A 188 -6.21 3.35 -4.81
CA GLU A 188 -6.29 2.58 -6.05
C GLU A 188 -7.73 2.30 -6.52
N PRO A 189 -8.54 3.33 -6.80
CA PRO A 189 -9.90 3.13 -7.27
C PRO A 189 -9.88 2.44 -8.64
N ASN A 190 -10.75 1.44 -8.81
CA ASN A 190 -11.05 0.83 -10.10
C ASN A 190 -12.51 1.10 -10.50
N ALA A 191 -12.83 2.38 -10.66
CA ALA A 191 -14.17 2.84 -10.99
C ALA A 191 -14.56 2.47 -12.43
N PRO A 192 -15.85 2.15 -12.68
CA PRO A 192 -16.33 1.80 -14.02
C PRO A 192 -16.23 2.94 -15.04
N SER A 193 -16.11 4.19 -14.59
CA SER A 193 -15.83 5.35 -15.42
C SER A 193 -15.25 6.49 -14.59
N VAL A 194 -14.51 7.39 -15.26
CA VAL A 194 -14.00 8.62 -14.63
C VAL A 194 -15.12 9.53 -14.11
N SER A 195 -16.31 9.53 -14.75
CA SER A 195 -17.45 10.31 -14.28
C SER A 195 -18.02 9.80 -12.95
N VAL A 196 -17.96 8.49 -12.70
CA VAL A 196 -18.31 7.89 -11.41
C VAL A 196 -17.30 8.29 -10.35
N LEU A 197 -16.01 8.28 -10.68
CA LEU A 197 -14.93 8.68 -9.77
C LEU A 197 -15.01 10.17 -9.40
N ASN A 198 -15.18 11.07 -10.39
CA ASN A 198 -15.37 12.50 -10.15
C ASN A 198 -16.57 12.79 -9.24
N ARG A 199 -17.70 12.09 -9.46
CA ARG A 199 -18.88 12.23 -8.59
C ARG A 199 -18.54 11.85 -7.15
N LEU A 200 -17.87 10.71 -6.96
CA LEU A 200 -17.47 10.26 -5.63
C LEU A 200 -16.56 11.30 -4.96
N TYR A 201 -15.47 11.72 -5.62
CA TYR A 201 -14.55 12.69 -5.04
C TYR A 201 -15.23 14.01 -4.69
N LYS A 202 -16.18 14.48 -5.51
CA LYS A 202 -16.98 15.67 -5.17
C LYS A 202 -17.81 15.48 -3.90
N GLU A 203 -18.38 14.30 -3.72
CA GLU A 203 -19.16 13.98 -2.52
C GLU A 203 -18.28 13.82 -1.28
N LEU A 204 -17.12 13.18 -1.39
CA LEU A 204 -16.14 13.04 -0.31
C LEU A 204 -15.57 14.40 0.11
N ALA A 205 -15.03 15.17 -0.85
CA ALA A 205 -14.50 16.51 -0.63
C ALA A 205 -15.57 17.43 -0.02
N GLY A 206 -16.79 17.41 -0.57
CA GLY A 206 -17.90 18.21 -0.06
C GLY A 206 -18.36 17.83 1.35
N ALA A 207 -18.15 16.57 1.79
CA ALA A 207 -18.43 16.16 3.16
C ALA A 207 -17.32 16.60 4.12
N ILE A 208 -16.06 16.38 3.75
CA ILE A 208 -14.88 16.83 4.51
C ILE A 208 -14.91 18.34 4.71
N ARG A 209 -15.14 19.12 3.65
CA ARG A 209 -15.14 20.60 3.69
C ARG A 209 -16.23 21.23 4.54
N ARG A 210 -17.23 20.47 5.01
CA ARG A 210 -18.21 20.94 6.01
C ARG A 210 -17.59 21.05 7.40
N VAL A 211 -16.60 20.22 7.71
CA VAL A 211 -15.98 20.13 9.04
C VAL A 211 -14.51 20.59 9.04
N ASP A 212 -13.81 20.43 7.91
CA ASP A 212 -12.42 20.81 7.76
C ASP A 212 -12.12 21.42 6.37
N ARG A 213 -11.67 22.68 6.40
CA ARG A 213 -11.34 23.47 5.20
C ARG A 213 -9.84 23.65 4.96
N ARG A 214 -8.97 23.05 5.75
CA ARG A 214 -7.52 23.34 5.73
C ARG A 214 -6.68 22.23 5.14
N HIS A 215 -6.96 20.98 5.48
CA HIS A 215 -6.10 19.87 5.05
C HIS A 215 -6.14 19.62 3.54
N ILE A 216 -5.03 19.17 2.99
CA ILE A 216 -4.91 18.75 1.59
C ILE A 216 -5.81 17.53 1.36
N LEU A 217 -6.50 17.48 0.23
CA LEU A 217 -7.11 16.25 -0.27
C LEU A 217 -6.15 15.61 -1.28
N PHE A 218 -5.66 14.41 -0.98
CA PHE A 218 -4.92 13.60 -1.94
C PHE A 218 -5.92 12.76 -2.74
N LEU A 219 -5.88 12.90 -4.06
CA LEU A 219 -6.82 12.23 -4.97
C LEU A 219 -6.07 11.31 -5.93
N GLU A 220 -6.36 10.02 -5.86
CA GLU A 220 -5.76 9.01 -6.72
C GLU A 220 -6.44 8.91 -8.11
N GLY A 221 -5.65 8.50 -9.09
CA GLY A 221 -6.14 8.20 -10.44
C GLY A 221 -7.00 6.93 -10.48
N ASN A 222 -7.81 6.77 -11.53
CA ASN A 222 -8.50 5.51 -11.79
C ASN A 222 -7.50 4.43 -12.27
N ASP A 223 -7.97 3.18 -12.39
CA ASP A 223 -7.18 2.06 -12.92
C ASP A 223 -5.91 1.85 -12.07
N TRP A 224 -6.12 1.67 -10.76
CA TRP A 224 -5.08 1.54 -9.73
C TRP A 224 -4.10 2.72 -9.70
N SER A 225 -4.64 3.95 -9.65
CA SER A 225 -3.84 5.17 -9.50
C SER A 225 -2.93 5.51 -10.68
N ARG A 226 -3.30 5.05 -11.90
CA ARG A 226 -2.51 5.25 -13.12
C ARG A 226 -3.16 6.15 -14.16
N ARG A 227 -4.49 6.36 -14.11
CA ARG A 227 -5.22 7.07 -15.16
C ARG A 227 -5.98 8.26 -14.61
N PHE A 228 -5.57 9.45 -15.06
CA PHE A 228 -6.10 10.73 -14.59
C PHE A 228 -6.94 11.45 -15.66
N ASP A 229 -6.95 10.95 -16.90
CA ASP A 229 -7.68 11.55 -18.00
C ASP A 229 -9.17 11.71 -17.68
N GLY A 230 -9.62 12.96 -17.69
CA GLY A 230 -11.02 13.32 -17.43
C GLY A 230 -11.37 13.56 -15.96
N LEU A 231 -10.41 13.50 -15.04
CA LEU A 231 -10.61 13.96 -13.67
C LEU A 231 -10.89 15.47 -13.64
N ASP A 232 -11.72 15.90 -12.68
CA ASP A 232 -12.14 17.29 -12.54
C ASP A 232 -11.21 18.05 -11.58
N GLU A 233 -10.56 19.09 -12.06
CA GLU A 233 -9.68 19.94 -11.24
C GLU A 233 -10.47 20.83 -10.28
N ALA A 234 -11.76 21.08 -10.54
CA ALA A 234 -12.62 21.93 -9.72
C ALA A 234 -13.23 21.19 -8.51
N LEU A 235 -12.68 20.03 -8.14
CA LEU A 235 -13.17 19.24 -7.00
C LEU A 235 -12.93 19.93 -5.65
N ASP A 236 -11.78 20.60 -5.49
CA ASP A 236 -11.41 21.37 -4.30
C ASP A 236 -10.25 22.34 -4.62
N GLU A 237 -10.07 23.38 -3.79
CA GLU A 237 -8.98 24.37 -3.98
C GLU A 237 -7.62 23.89 -3.43
N ASN A 238 -7.60 22.87 -2.57
CA ASN A 238 -6.39 22.36 -1.92
C ASN A 238 -6.21 20.85 -2.17
N VAL A 239 -5.85 20.52 -3.42
CA VAL A 239 -5.68 19.14 -3.91
C VAL A 239 -4.24 18.84 -4.26
N VAL A 240 -3.79 17.62 -3.96
CA VAL A 240 -2.60 17.01 -4.54
C VAL A 240 -2.99 15.71 -5.22
N TRP A 241 -2.56 15.49 -6.46
CA TRP A 241 -2.87 14.26 -7.18
C TRP A 241 -1.89 13.16 -6.78
N SER A 242 -2.40 11.97 -6.52
CA SER A 242 -1.64 10.82 -6.04
C SER A 242 -1.53 9.76 -7.14
N SER A 243 -0.31 9.38 -7.54
CA SER A 243 -0.09 8.36 -8.58
C SER A 243 0.79 7.22 -8.10
N HIS A 244 0.56 6.01 -8.60
CA HIS A 244 1.36 4.82 -8.26
C HIS A 244 2.26 4.39 -9.42
N ASN A 245 3.57 4.42 -9.19
CA ASN A 245 4.60 4.37 -10.24
C ASN A 245 5.48 3.11 -10.09
N TYR A 246 4.86 1.95 -10.15
CA TYR A 246 5.59 0.67 -10.17
C TYR A 246 6.03 0.30 -11.59
N THR A 247 7.31 -0.04 -11.74
CA THR A 247 7.88 -0.35 -13.07
C THR A 247 8.36 -1.79 -13.16
N VAL A 248 8.31 -2.36 -14.37
CA VAL A 248 8.90 -3.69 -14.63
C VAL A 248 10.41 -3.72 -14.34
N VAL A 249 11.09 -2.58 -14.46
CA VAL A 249 12.54 -2.46 -14.25
C VAL A 249 12.86 -2.62 -12.76
N THR A 250 12.19 -1.88 -11.88
CA THR A 250 12.40 -1.99 -10.43
C THR A 250 11.90 -3.30 -9.85
N HIS A 251 10.97 -3.99 -10.52
CA HIS A 251 10.39 -5.24 -10.01
C HIS A 251 11.09 -6.50 -10.53
N LYS A 252 11.61 -6.49 -11.76
CA LYS A 252 12.01 -7.73 -12.46
C LYS A 252 13.36 -7.66 -13.17
N ALA A 253 14.04 -6.51 -13.19
CA ALA A 253 15.36 -6.42 -13.82
C ALA A 253 16.35 -7.43 -13.21
N ARG A 254 17.15 -8.06 -14.07
CA ARG A 254 18.30 -8.90 -13.67
C ARG A 254 19.63 -8.18 -13.83
N ARG A 255 19.65 -7.13 -14.64
CA ARG A 255 20.76 -6.21 -14.92
C ARG A 255 20.16 -4.83 -15.17
N TYR A 256 20.85 -3.77 -14.76
CA TYR A 256 20.43 -2.40 -14.99
C TYR A 256 21.66 -1.52 -15.26
N PRO A 257 21.69 -0.75 -16.35
CA PRO A 257 20.74 -0.79 -17.48
C PRO A 257 20.72 -2.15 -18.20
N GLY A 258 19.58 -2.56 -18.77
CA GLY A 258 19.48 -3.84 -19.47
C GLY A 258 18.08 -4.28 -19.87
N PRO A 259 17.95 -5.40 -20.61
CA PRO A 259 16.66 -5.91 -21.06
C PRO A 259 15.82 -6.47 -19.88
N VAL A 260 14.53 -6.15 -19.87
CA VAL A 260 13.54 -6.67 -18.92
C VAL A 260 12.17 -6.74 -19.59
N GLU A 261 11.52 -7.90 -19.58
CA GLU A 261 10.16 -8.14 -20.11
C GLU A 261 9.79 -7.38 -21.41
N GLY A 262 10.63 -7.48 -22.44
CA GLY A 262 10.35 -6.88 -23.75
C GLY A 262 10.74 -5.41 -23.89
N VAL A 263 11.23 -4.76 -22.83
CA VAL A 263 11.79 -3.41 -22.88
C VAL A 263 13.29 -3.40 -22.57
N TYR A 264 13.98 -2.32 -22.92
CA TYR A 264 15.32 -2.03 -22.45
C TYR A 264 15.22 -1.02 -21.31
N GLY A 265 15.38 -1.50 -20.07
CA GLY A 265 15.29 -0.70 -18.86
C GLY A 265 16.57 0.10 -18.65
N ASP A 266 16.46 1.41 -18.82
CA ASP A 266 17.48 2.41 -18.49
C ASP A 266 16.78 3.68 -17.97
N ARG A 267 17.56 4.68 -17.56
CA ARG A 267 17.01 5.94 -17.04
C ARG A 267 16.10 6.65 -18.05
N ALA A 268 16.38 6.56 -19.35
CA ALA A 268 15.57 7.20 -20.38
C ALA A 268 14.23 6.49 -20.57
N TRP A 269 14.19 5.17 -20.41
CA TRP A 269 12.94 4.41 -20.33
C TRP A 269 12.15 4.77 -19.07
N LEU A 270 12.78 4.81 -17.89
CA LEU A 270 12.13 5.20 -16.63
C LEU A 270 11.53 6.60 -16.72
N ARG A 271 12.24 7.56 -17.32
CA ARG A 271 11.74 8.91 -17.56
C ARG A 271 10.49 8.92 -18.45
N ARG A 272 10.48 8.16 -19.54
CA ARG A 272 9.31 8.10 -20.44
C ARG A 272 8.09 7.47 -19.76
N ASP A 273 8.30 6.40 -19.01
CA ASP A 273 7.26 5.72 -18.24
C ASP A 273 6.65 6.67 -17.17
N LEU A 274 7.51 7.42 -16.49
CA LEU A 274 7.12 8.46 -15.53
C LEU A 274 6.30 9.58 -16.20
N GLU A 275 6.80 10.11 -17.31
CA GLU A 275 6.12 11.17 -18.09
C GLU A 275 4.78 10.70 -18.65
N GLU A 276 4.66 9.43 -19.05
CA GLU A 276 3.40 8.85 -19.52
C GLU A 276 2.39 8.67 -18.39
N THR A 277 2.79 8.03 -17.30
CA THR A 277 1.92 7.78 -16.13
C THR A 277 1.41 9.09 -15.53
N ASN A 278 2.24 10.13 -15.52
CA ASN A 278 1.93 11.42 -14.89
C ASN A 278 1.60 12.53 -15.88
N ARG A 279 1.37 12.19 -17.16
CA ARG A 279 1.20 13.17 -18.25
C ARG A 279 0.17 14.23 -17.92
N TRP A 280 -0.98 13.80 -17.41
CA TRP A 280 -2.10 14.69 -17.13
C TRP A 280 -1.74 15.78 -16.12
N MET A 281 -1.06 15.42 -15.01
CA MET A 281 -0.58 16.37 -14.00
C MET A 281 0.53 17.28 -14.57
N LEU A 282 1.47 16.70 -15.33
CA LEU A 282 2.61 17.43 -15.89
C LEU A 282 2.18 18.51 -16.89
N GLU A 283 1.25 18.19 -17.79
CA GLU A 283 0.71 19.12 -18.80
C GLU A 283 -0.09 20.28 -18.18
N ARG A 284 -0.61 20.10 -16.97
CA ARG A 284 -1.47 21.06 -16.26
C ARG A 284 -0.78 21.81 -15.14
N ASP A 285 0.50 21.55 -14.90
CA ASP A 285 1.25 22.17 -13.80
C ASP A 285 0.66 21.86 -12.40
N LEU A 286 0.08 20.65 -12.25
CA LEU A 286 -0.57 20.23 -11.00
C LEU A 286 0.43 19.58 -10.03
N PRO A 287 0.22 19.73 -8.70
CA PRO A 287 1.06 19.09 -7.70
C PRO A 287 0.84 17.58 -7.72
N ASN A 288 1.95 16.84 -7.75
CA ASN A 288 1.96 15.39 -7.86
C ASN A 288 2.70 14.77 -6.67
N TRP A 289 2.04 13.82 -6.02
CA TRP A 289 2.60 12.94 -5.03
C TRP A 289 2.58 11.51 -5.55
N VAL A 290 3.76 10.91 -5.72
CA VAL A 290 3.86 9.49 -6.02
C VAL A 290 3.57 8.72 -4.73
N GLY A 291 2.31 8.36 -4.52
CA GLY A 291 1.81 7.68 -3.31
C GLY A 291 2.49 6.33 -3.07
N GLU A 292 2.81 5.63 -4.16
CA GLU A 292 3.49 4.34 -4.12
C GLU A 292 4.46 4.15 -5.28
N PHE A 293 5.62 3.58 -4.95
CA PHE A 293 6.61 3.04 -5.86
C PHE A 293 7.58 2.17 -5.06
N GLY A 294 8.40 1.36 -5.72
CA GLY A 294 9.40 0.56 -5.02
C GLY A 294 10.14 -0.42 -5.92
N ALA A 295 10.95 -1.26 -5.29
CA ALA A 295 11.65 -2.37 -5.92
C ALA A 295 11.36 -3.67 -5.17
N LEU A 296 11.46 -4.80 -5.88
CA LEU A 296 11.36 -6.13 -5.28
C LEU A 296 12.73 -6.77 -5.12
N TYR A 297 12.95 -7.43 -3.99
CA TYR A 297 14.20 -8.08 -3.64
C TYR A 297 13.99 -9.59 -3.46
N ASP A 298 14.90 -10.39 -4.03
CA ASP A 298 14.88 -11.85 -3.95
C ASP A 298 15.89 -12.40 -2.92
N GLY A 299 17.00 -11.68 -2.67
CA GLY A 299 18.05 -12.07 -1.74
C GLY A 299 17.84 -11.63 -0.28
N ASP A 300 18.67 -12.16 0.61
CA ASP A 300 18.73 -11.71 2.00
C ASP A 300 19.14 -10.23 2.06
N VAL A 301 18.60 -9.49 3.04
CA VAL A 301 18.86 -8.06 3.21
C VAL A 301 20.35 -7.73 3.39
N LEU A 302 21.12 -8.64 3.98
CA LEU A 302 22.56 -8.47 4.22
C LEU A 302 23.41 -9.04 3.07
N GLU A 303 22.83 -9.89 2.23
CA GLU A 303 23.50 -10.54 1.09
C GLU A 303 22.67 -10.37 -0.19
N PRO A 304 22.49 -9.13 -0.69
CA PRO A 304 21.66 -8.86 -1.86
C PRO A 304 22.26 -9.51 -3.11
N THR A 305 21.40 -10.09 -3.93
CA THR A 305 21.81 -10.68 -5.21
C THR A 305 22.23 -9.61 -6.22
N PRO A 306 22.94 -9.97 -7.31
CA PRO A 306 23.19 -9.03 -8.41
C PRO A 306 21.91 -8.45 -9.03
N SER A 307 20.80 -9.21 -9.02
CA SER A 307 19.51 -8.70 -9.51
C SER A 307 18.89 -7.69 -8.55
N ASP A 308 19.04 -7.89 -7.25
CA ASP A 308 18.61 -6.92 -6.22
C ASP A 308 19.36 -5.59 -6.38
N GLN A 309 20.68 -5.67 -6.61
CA GLN A 309 21.50 -4.49 -6.87
C GLN A 309 21.08 -3.76 -8.16
N ALA A 310 20.75 -4.50 -9.22
CA ALA A 310 20.24 -3.91 -10.46
C ALA A 310 18.92 -3.15 -10.24
N ARG A 311 17.97 -3.74 -9.49
CA ARG A 311 16.69 -3.11 -9.19
C ARG A 311 16.82 -1.91 -8.25
N LEU A 312 17.74 -1.98 -7.28
CA LEU A 312 18.07 -0.84 -6.43
C LEU A 312 18.69 0.32 -7.24
N ALA A 313 19.56 0.02 -8.20
CA ALA A 313 20.11 1.03 -9.10
C ALA A 313 19.02 1.69 -9.97
N ALA A 314 18.07 0.90 -10.48
CA ALA A 314 16.91 1.42 -11.20
C ALA A 314 16.02 2.30 -10.29
N LEU A 315 15.78 1.87 -9.06
CA LEU A 315 15.00 2.64 -8.08
C LEU A 315 15.68 3.97 -7.74
N LYS A 316 17.01 3.99 -7.62
CA LYS A 316 17.79 5.23 -7.44
C LYS A 316 17.57 6.20 -8.59
N ASP A 317 17.67 5.73 -9.84
CA ASP A 317 17.39 6.56 -11.02
C ASP A 317 15.94 7.07 -11.03
N GLN A 318 14.97 6.24 -10.61
CA GLN A 318 13.57 6.62 -10.51
C GLN A 318 13.34 7.73 -9.46
N ILE A 319 13.95 7.62 -8.28
CA ILE A 319 13.87 8.65 -7.22
C ILE A 319 14.51 9.96 -7.67
N GLU A 320 15.68 9.90 -8.31
CA GLU A 320 16.33 11.09 -8.84
C GLU A 320 15.47 11.77 -9.92
N LEU A 321 14.74 11.01 -10.74
CA LEU A 321 13.76 11.58 -11.67
C LEU A 321 12.61 12.26 -10.92
N PHE A 322 12.04 11.66 -9.87
CA PHE A 322 11.02 12.35 -9.06
C PHE A 322 11.53 13.70 -8.54
N ASP A 323 12.79 13.76 -8.09
CA ASP A 323 13.40 15.00 -7.63
C ASP A 323 13.59 16.02 -8.74
N GLU A 324 14.01 15.59 -9.94
CA GLU A 324 14.10 16.44 -11.14
C GLU A 324 12.75 17.04 -11.55
N PHE A 325 11.66 16.29 -11.40
CA PHE A 325 10.30 16.76 -11.65
C PHE A 325 9.68 17.53 -10.48
N GLY A 326 10.33 17.55 -9.32
CA GLY A 326 9.84 18.18 -8.10
C GLY A 326 8.67 17.43 -7.44
N PHE A 327 8.49 16.15 -7.76
CA PHE A 327 7.42 15.32 -7.21
C PHE A 327 7.63 15.04 -5.72
N HIS A 328 6.51 14.96 -5.01
CA HIS A 328 6.45 14.37 -3.68
C HIS A 328 6.40 12.85 -3.82
N TRP A 329 6.81 12.09 -2.81
CA TRP A 329 6.76 10.63 -2.93
C TRP A 329 6.78 9.88 -1.58
N THR A 330 6.19 8.68 -1.56
CA THR A 330 6.32 7.73 -0.44
C THR A 330 6.69 6.35 -0.98
N LEU A 331 7.82 5.82 -0.49
CA LEU A 331 8.26 4.48 -0.85
C LEU A 331 7.30 3.44 -0.25
N TRP A 332 6.89 2.48 -1.07
CA TRP A 332 6.20 1.29 -0.62
C TRP A 332 7.19 0.12 -0.48
N THR A 333 7.51 -0.37 0.73
CA THR A 333 6.93 -0.04 2.06
C THR A 333 8.03 0.09 3.13
N TYR A 334 7.67 0.57 4.32
CA TYR A 334 8.59 0.75 5.44
C TYR A 334 9.15 -0.58 5.97
N LYS A 335 8.28 -1.55 6.28
CA LYS A 335 8.64 -2.78 6.99
C LYS A 335 7.89 -3.97 6.39
N ASP A 336 8.58 -5.09 6.20
CA ASP A 336 7.99 -6.34 5.73
C ASP A 336 8.83 -7.57 6.09
N VAL A 337 8.45 -8.75 5.61
CA VAL A 337 9.17 -10.00 5.81
C VAL A 337 10.33 -10.27 4.83
N GLY A 338 10.78 -9.27 4.05
CA GLY A 338 11.86 -9.43 3.08
C GLY A 338 11.69 -8.81 1.67
N PRO A 339 10.49 -8.83 1.04
CA PRO A 339 10.41 -8.61 -0.41
C PRO A 339 10.61 -7.16 -0.87
N GLN A 340 10.40 -6.14 -0.02
CA GLN A 340 10.50 -4.71 -0.38
C GLN A 340 11.06 -3.83 0.74
N GLY A 341 10.75 -4.17 1.99
CA GLY A 341 10.88 -3.31 3.15
C GLY A 341 12.27 -2.74 3.40
N LEU A 342 12.29 -1.54 3.99
CA LEU A 342 13.49 -0.90 4.51
C LEU A 342 14.04 -1.63 5.73
N VAL A 343 13.12 -2.09 6.58
CA VAL A 343 13.39 -2.85 7.79
C VAL A 343 12.69 -4.20 7.69
N VAL A 344 13.38 -5.27 8.03
CA VAL A 344 12.83 -6.64 8.04
C VAL A 344 13.13 -7.33 9.36
N PRO A 345 12.31 -8.28 9.83
CA PRO A 345 12.66 -9.10 10.98
C PRO A 345 13.99 -9.84 10.78
N GLY A 346 14.71 -10.12 11.87
CA GLY A 346 15.89 -10.99 11.81
C GLY A 346 15.53 -12.38 11.25
N ALA A 347 16.34 -12.93 10.35
CA ALA A 347 16.06 -14.23 9.71
C ALA A 347 15.92 -15.40 10.69
N ASP A 348 16.47 -15.26 11.89
CA ASP A 348 16.42 -16.17 13.03
C ASP A 348 15.27 -15.87 14.02
N SER A 349 14.54 -14.77 13.83
CA SER A 349 13.37 -14.42 14.65
C SER A 349 12.33 -15.53 14.65
N GLU A 350 11.65 -15.72 15.78
CA GLU A 350 10.65 -16.78 15.91
C GLU A 350 9.54 -16.66 14.86
N TYR A 351 9.11 -15.43 14.56
CA TYR A 351 8.10 -15.15 13.54
C TYR A 351 8.54 -15.65 12.16
N LEU A 352 9.73 -15.25 11.66
CA LEU A 352 10.19 -15.72 10.35
C LEU A 352 10.46 -17.22 10.32
N ARG A 353 10.97 -17.82 11.40
CA ARG A 353 11.14 -19.29 11.47
C ARG A 353 9.82 -20.03 11.28
N ARG A 354 8.76 -19.57 11.96
CA ARG A 354 7.41 -20.12 11.84
C ARG A 354 6.80 -19.87 10.47
N LEU A 355 7.06 -18.72 9.85
CA LEU A 355 6.55 -18.41 8.51
C LEU A 355 7.20 -19.19 7.37
N ARG A 356 8.43 -19.69 7.51
CA ARG A 356 9.17 -20.37 6.41
C ARG A 356 8.36 -21.42 5.64
N PRO A 357 7.61 -22.35 6.27
CA PRO A 357 6.79 -23.30 5.55
C PRO A 357 5.69 -22.63 4.71
N MET A 358 5.03 -21.59 5.24
CA MET A 358 4.02 -20.84 4.51
C MET A 358 4.62 -20.05 3.35
N LEU A 359 5.75 -19.37 3.55
CA LEU A 359 6.42 -18.63 2.47
C LEU A 359 6.84 -19.55 1.33
N ARG A 360 7.33 -20.77 1.64
CA ARG A 360 7.61 -21.80 0.62
C ARG A 360 6.35 -22.24 -0.12
N LEU A 361 5.26 -22.49 0.61
CA LEU A 361 3.99 -22.89 0.01
C LEU A 361 3.44 -21.81 -0.92
N LYS A 362 3.50 -20.55 -0.49
CA LYS A 362 3.11 -19.38 -1.31
C LYS A 362 3.91 -19.33 -2.61
N GLN A 363 5.22 -19.55 -2.53
CA GLN A 363 6.10 -19.56 -3.71
C GLN A 363 5.79 -20.75 -4.64
N GLU A 364 5.61 -21.95 -4.10
CA GLU A 364 5.35 -23.17 -4.88
C GLU A 364 4.01 -23.12 -5.64
N LEU A 365 2.98 -22.58 -4.99
CA LEU A 365 1.63 -22.49 -5.54
C LEU A 365 1.35 -21.16 -6.27
N GLY A 366 2.23 -20.18 -6.10
CA GLY A 366 2.05 -18.82 -6.58
C GLY A 366 0.83 -18.13 -5.98
N LEU A 367 0.74 -18.05 -4.65
CA LEU A 367 -0.47 -17.58 -3.94
C LEU A 367 -0.61 -16.05 -3.81
N ASP A 368 0.37 -15.29 -4.30
CA ASP A 368 0.24 -13.83 -4.39
C ASP A 368 0.87 -13.29 -5.67
N LYS A 369 0.15 -12.37 -6.34
CA LYS A 369 0.59 -11.76 -7.60
C LYS A 369 1.86 -10.93 -7.42
N TRP A 370 2.06 -10.37 -6.23
CA TRP A 370 3.04 -9.32 -5.99
C TRP A 370 4.47 -9.84 -5.95
N THR A 371 4.71 -10.93 -5.21
CA THR A 371 6.07 -11.46 -4.99
C THR A 371 6.40 -12.69 -5.81
N THR A 372 5.38 -13.40 -6.32
CA THR A 372 5.64 -14.61 -7.10
C THR A 372 6.24 -14.28 -8.47
N ARG A 373 7.33 -14.98 -8.83
CA ARG A 373 8.04 -14.81 -10.12
C ARG A 373 7.49 -15.70 -11.23
N ASP A 374 6.82 -16.78 -10.87
CA ASP A 374 6.10 -17.67 -11.75
C ASP A 374 4.64 -17.79 -11.30
N LEU A 375 3.82 -18.51 -12.06
CA LEU A 375 2.38 -18.63 -11.78
C LEU A 375 2.04 -19.80 -10.84
N GLY A 376 3.06 -20.52 -10.34
CA GLY A 376 2.89 -21.86 -9.79
C GLY A 376 2.30 -22.86 -10.79
N TRP A 377 2.24 -24.13 -10.39
CA TRP A 377 1.51 -25.12 -11.18
C TRP A 377 -0.01 -24.84 -11.28
N PRO A 378 -0.71 -24.26 -10.27
CA PRO A 378 -2.15 -23.97 -10.40
C PRO A 378 -2.43 -22.93 -11.48
N GLY A 379 -1.67 -21.83 -11.50
CA GLY A 379 -1.84 -20.79 -12.51
C GLY A 379 -1.49 -21.27 -13.91
N ALA A 380 -0.46 -22.11 -14.05
CA ALA A 380 -0.14 -22.77 -15.32
C ALA A 380 -1.27 -23.69 -15.81
N ALA A 381 -1.87 -24.47 -14.91
CA ALA A 381 -3.00 -25.35 -15.23
C ALA A 381 -4.24 -24.57 -15.69
N ILE A 382 -4.56 -23.44 -15.04
CA ILE A 382 -5.65 -22.55 -15.45
C ILE A 382 -5.41 -22.00 -16.86
N ARG A 383 -4.18 -21.51 -17.14
CA ARG A 383 -3.85 -21.00 -18.47
C ARG A 383 -4.00 -22.08 -19.55
N HIS A 384 -3.52 -23.29 -19.26
CA HIS A 384 -3.66 -24.42 -20.16
C HIS A 384 -5.13 -24.80 -20.41
N LEU A 385 -5.98 -24.75 -19.37
CA LEU A 385 -7.42 -24.98 -19.52
C LEU A 385 -8.06 -23.96 -20.46
N VAL A 386 -7.73 -22.67 -20.32
CA VAL A 386 -8.23 -21.62 -21.22
C VAL A 386 -7.75 -21.85 -22.65
N ASP A 387 -6.50 -22.28 -22.85
CA ASP A 387 -5.98 -22.64 -24.17
C ASP A 387 -6.75 -23.82 -24.80
N GLN A 388 -7.06 -24.85 -24.01
CA GLN A 388 -7.85 -25.99 -24.47
C GLN A 388 -9.29 -25.58 -24.85
N ILE A 389 -9.90 -24.69 -24.08
CA ILE A 389 -11.23 -24.13 -24.40
C ILE A 389 -11.12 -23.34 -25.71
N GLY A 390 -10.16 -22.42 -25.79
CA GLY A 390 -9.88 -21.60 -26.96
C GLY A 390 -9.74 -22.40 -28.25
N SER A 391 -9.02 -23.53 -28.20
CA SER A 391 -8.81 -24.41 -29.37
C SER A 391 -10.08 -25.06 -29.92
N ARG A 392 -11.17 -25.08 -29.15
CA ARG A 392 -12.48 -25.62 -29.54
C ARG A 392 -13.47 -24.54 -29.98
N LEU A 393 -13.14 -23.27 -29.76
CA LEU A 393 -13.98 -22.15 -30.17
C LEU A 393 -13.78 -21.89 -31.66
N TRP A 394 -14.88 -21.62 -32.35
CA TRP A 394 -14.91 -21.29 -33.78
C TRP A 394 -14.84 -19.78 -34.00
N ASP A 395 -14.55 -19.03 -32.93
CA ASP A 395 -14.56 -17.58 -32.85
C ASP A 395 -13.28 -17.10 -32.15
N PHE A 396 -12.52 -16.27 -32.85
CA PHE A 396 -11.25 -15.70 -32.39
C PHE A 396 -11.42 -14.30 -31.80
N SER A 397 -12.66 -13.79 -31.68
CA SER A 397 -12.96 -12.47 -31.11
C SER A 397 -12.89 -12.43 -29.58
N LEU A 398 -12.86 -13.59 -28.93
CA LEU A 398 -12.80 -13.70 -27.47
C LEU A 398 -11.39 -13.38 -26.95
N ASP A 399 -11.33 -12.51 -25.95
CA ASP A 399 -10.09 -12.17 -25.27
C ASP A 399 -9.66 -13.30 -24.31
N LEU A 400 -9.04 -14.33 -24.88
CA LEU A 400 -8.50 -15.45 -24.12
C LEU A 400 -7.31 -15.04 -23.23
N ALA A 401 -6.61 -13.95 -23.55
CA ALA A 401 -5.51 -13.46 -22.72
C ALA A 401 -6.06 -12.83 -21.44
N GLY A 402 -7.04 -11.93 -21.57
CA GLY A 402 -7.76 -11.36 -20.42
C GLY A 402 -8.43 -12.43 -19.57
N LEU A 403 -9.07 -13.43 -20.19
CA LEU A 403 -9.68 -14.55 -19.45
C LEU A 403 -8.66 -15.36 -18.63
N LYS A 404 -7.45 -15.57 -19.17
CA LYS A 404 -6.37 -16.25 -18.43
C LYS A 404 -5.98 -15.49 -17.18
N GLU A 405 -5.70 -14.19 -17.32
CA GLU A 405 -5.30 -13.35 -16.19
C GLU A 405 -6.44 -13.27 -15.16
N TYR A 406 -7.66 -13.02 -15.61
CA TYR A 406 -8.85 -12.98 -14.74
C TYR A 406 -9.05 -14.27 -13.94
N LEU A 407 -8.92 -15.44 -14.57
CA LEU A 407 -9.08 -16.72 -13.86
C LEU A 407 -7.93 -17.00 -12.91
N VAL A 408 -6.68 -16.64 -13.25
CA VAL A 408 -5.56 -16.78 -12.32
C VAL A 408 -5.76 -15.87 -11.11
N GLU A 409 -6.13 -14.60 -11.33
CA GLU A 409 -6.38 -13.65 -10.25
C GLU A 409 -7.47 -14.13 -9.31
N ARG A 410 -8.61 -14.55 -9.86
CA ARG A 410 -9.75 -14.97 -9.06
C ARG A 410 -9.50 -16.29 -8.35
N VAL A 411 -9.00 -17.30 -9.05
CA VAL A 411 -8.91 -18.66 -8.51
C VAL A 411 -7.64 -18.85 -7.68
N VAL A 412 -6.48 -18.36 -8.14
CA VAL A 412 -5.22 -18.59 -7.44
C VAL A 412 -5.02 -17.55 -6.34
N TYR A 413 -5.01 -16.27 -6.70
CA TYR A 413 -4.73 -15.19 -5.75
C TYR A 413 -5.94 -14.85 -4.86
N GLY A 414 -7.16 -15.20 -5.30
CA GLY A 414 -8.39 -15.09 -4.52
C GLY A 414 -8.73 -16.37 -3.78
N ASP A 415 -9.42 -17.30 -4.42
CA ASP A 415 -10.06 -18.45 -3.76
C ASP A 415 -9.04 -19.40 -3.10
N LEU A 416 -8.01 -19.82 -3.82
CA LEU A 416 -6.99 -20.75 -3.31
C LEU A 416 -6.14 -20.11 -2.21
N ALA A 417 -5.67 -18.89 -2.43
CA ALA A 417 -4.90 -18.15 -1.43
C ALA A 417 -5.71 -17.94 -0.14
N ASN A 418 -7.00 -17.62 -0.23
CA ASN A 418 -7.88 -17.50 0.94
C ASN A 418 -8.16 -18.86 1.61
N ALA A 419 -8.29 -19.94 0.83
CA ALA A 419 -8.59 -21.28 1.36
C ALA A 419 -7.45 -21.85 2.22
N VAL A 420 -6.20 -21.43 2.00
CA VAL A 420 -5.03 -21.92 2.75
C VAL A 420 -4.61 -21.00 3.90
N VAL A 421 -5.31 -19.88 4.12
CA VAL A 421 -5.07 -18.97 5.26
C VAL A 421 -5.11 -19.68 6.63
N PRO A 422 -6.00 -20.65 6.90
CA PRO A 422 -5.98 -21.38 8.17
C PRO A 422 -4.63 -22.03 8.49
N LEU A 423 -3.86 -22.47 7.47
CA LEU A 423 -2.53 -23.02 7.67
C LEU A 423 -1.54 -21.97 8.21
N TYR A 424 -1.75 -20.69 7.92
CA TYR A 424 -0.97 -19.60 8.50
C TYR A 424 -1.30 -19.42 9.98
N ALA A 425 -2.58 -19.46 10.35
CA ALA A 425 -3.00 -19.32 11.74
C ALA A 425 -2.47 -20.47 12.61
N MET A 426 -2.47 -21.70 12.08
CA MET A 426 -1.92 -22.89 12.74
C MET A 426 -0.43 -22.76 13.11
N LEU A 427 0.32 -21.87 12.47
CA LEU A 427 1.73 -21.62 12.80
C LEU A 427 1.92 -21.08 14.21
N PHE A 428 0.86 -20.59 14.86
CA PHE A 428 0.91 -19.99 16.20
C PHE A 428 0.02 -20.74 17.21
N ALA A 429 -0.58 -21.87 16.81
CA ALA A 429 -1.58 -22.60 17.60
C ALA A 429 -1.04 -23.15 18.94
N ASP A 430 0.26 -23.41 19.01
CA ASP A 430 0.97 -23.91 20.19
C ASP A 430 1.39 -22.80 21.16
N MET A 431 1.24 -21.51 20.80
CA MET A 431 1.76 -20.40 21.58
C MET A 431 0.76 -19.90 22.63
N SER A 432 1.29 -19.54 23.81
CA SER A 432 0.62 -18.74 24.83
C SER A 432 0.51 -17.25 24.43
N PRO A 433 -0.39 -16.47 25.05
CA PRO A 433 -0.42 -15.02 24.86
C PRO A 433 0.95 -14.34 25.07
N GLU A 434 1.70 -14.74 26.09
CA GLU A 434 3.00 -14.17 26.41
C GLU A 434 4.03 -14.46 25.30
N GLU A 435 4.07 -15.69 24.79
CA GLU A 435 4.97 -16.08 23.71
C GLU A 435 4.64 -15.34 22.41
N ILE A 436 3.35 -15.16 22.09
CA ILE A 436 2.91 -14.37 20.93
C ILE A 436 3.44 -12.93 21.05
N ALA A 437 3.27 -12.30 22.20
CA ALA A 437 3.71 -10.92 22.41
C ALA A 437 5.23 -10.77 22.33
N VAL A 438 5.99 -11.74 22.86
CA VAL A 438 7.46 -11.76 22.75
C VAL A 438 7.89 -11.91 21.29
N MET A 439 7.30 -12.86 20.55
CA MET A 439 7.59 -13.09 19.13
C MET A 439 7.36 -11.84 18.29
N GLN A 440 6.24 -11.13 18.49
CA GLN A 440 5.93 -9.92 17.72
C GLN A 440 6.94 -8.79 18.00
N ARG A 441 7.32 -8.58 19.27
CA ARG A 441 8.35 -7.60 19.63
C ARG A 441 9.72 -7.97 19.07
N GLU A 442 10.10 -9.23 19.16
CA GLU A 442 11.34 -9.75 18.57
C GLU A 442 11.39 -9.50 17.06
N ALA A 443 10.28 -9.77 16.36
CA ALA A 443 10.22 -9.65 14.91
C ALA A 443 10.18 -8.20 14.42
N PHE A 444 9.38 -7.34 15.06
CA PHE A 444 8.98 -6.07 14.47
C PHE A 444 9.51 -4.82 15.19
N GLU A 445 9.98 -4.89 16.44
CA GLU A 445 10.62 -3.72 17.05
C GLU A 445 11.90 -3.34 16.29
N LEU A 446 12.06 -2.05 15.99
CA LEU A 446 13.14 -1.53 15.15
C LEU A 446 14.54 -2.00 15.59
N LYS A 447 14.79 -2.08 16.90
CA LYS A 447 16.09 -2.47 17.46
C LYS A 447 16.51 -3.90 17.12
N ASN A 448 15.55 -4.77 16.79
CA ASN A 448 15.77 -6.18 16.42
C ASN A 448 15.75 -6.39 14.89
N GLY A 449 15.25 -5.41 14.14
CA GLY A 449 15.12 -5.48 12.69
C GLY A 449 16.47 -5.36 11.97
N ARG A 450 16.61 -6.11 10.88
CA ARG A 450 17.68 -5.93 9.90
C ARG A 450 17.31 -4.82 8.94
N ARG A 451 18.30 -4.05 8.52
CA ARG A 451 18.13 -2.85 7.71
C ARG A 451 18.71 -3.06 6.32
N ARG A 452 17.98 -2.64 5.29
CA ARG A 452 18.46 -2.65 3.92
C ARG A 452 19.33 -1.41 3.68
N GLU A 453 20.59 -1.48 4.11
CA GLU A 453 21.51 -0.32 4.11
C GLU A 453 21.63 0.35 2.74
N GLY A 454 21.75 -0.41 1.65
CA GLY A 454 21.81 0.16 0.30
C GLY A 454 20.54 0.94 -0.10
N LEU A 455 19.36 0.52 0.37
CA LEU A 455 18.12 1.28 0.16
C LEU A 455 18.08 2.51 1.07
N ILE A 456 18.51 2.39 2.33
CA ILE A 456 18.63 3.53 3.26
C ILE A 456 19.54 4.62 2.68
N GLU A 457 20.67 4.24 2.09
CA GLU A 457 21.60 5.17 1.44
C GLU A 457 20.92 5.93 0.29
N VAL A 458 20.20 5.22 -0.59
CA VAL A 458 19.45 5.81 -1.70
C VAL A 458 18.38 6.79 -1.20
N LEU A 459 17.57 6.39 -0.22
CA LEU A 459 16.50 7.24 0.32
C LEU A 459 17.05 8.47 1.04
N SER A 460 18.07 8.28 1.90
CA SER A 460 18.65 9.34 2.72
C SER A 460 19.33 10.42 1.87
N ALA A 461 19.85 10.06 0.69
CA ALA A 461 20.43 11.03 -0.24
C ALA A 461 19.37 12.02 -0.78
N SER A 462 18.17 11.54 -1.08
CA SER A 462 17.06 12.37 -1.59
C SER A 462 16.24 13.04 -0.47
N TRP A 463 16.12 12.43 0.70
CA TRP A 463 15.43 13.06 1.84
C TRP A 463 16.14 14.28 2.41
N LYS A 464 17.47 14.35 2.28
CA LYS A 464 18.27 15.47 2.80
C LYS A 464 18.47 16.61 1.80
N SER A 465 18.19 16.38 0.52
CA SER A 465 18.25 17.38 -0.56
C SER A 465 16.97 18.18 -0.64
#